data_AF-A0A0F9IYQ9-F1
#
_entry.id   AF-A0A0F9IYQ9-F1
#
_cell.length_a   1.000
_cell.length_b   1.000
_cell.length_c   1.000
_cell.angle_alpha   90.00
_cell.angle_beta   90.00
_cell.angle_gamma   90.00
#
_symmetry.space_group_name_H-M   'P 1'
#
loop_
_entity.id
_entity.type
_entity.pdbx_description
1 polymer ?
#
loop_
_entity_poly.entity_id
_entity_poly.type
_entity_poly.pdbx_seq_one_letter_code
_entity_poly.pdbx_strand_id
1 'polypeptide(L)'
;MKNVEDPFSDKQGTTLLEGIAKELSGVDTDDFTGMVRRIAEIDDELSRRGIDPLVKEKDMLRKALKDAMLSNNKDMVFDELSNHEAVLQQRSSDSWDVDKFMIMLSPSQRNRYIVTTPSLSESAIKDGIKNGDLSRAELEAKGAVVKKPGAKALYVRARKQEDDA
;
A
#
# COMPACT_ATOMS: atom_id res chain seq x y z
N MET A 1 -3.34 -57.80 4.21
CA MET A 1 -3.19 -56.46 4.82
C MET A 1 -4.14 -55.53 4.09
N LYS A 2 -5.19 -55.03 4.77
CA LYS A 2 -6.15 -54.10 4.17
C LYS A 2 -5.58 -52.70 4.27
N ASN A 3 -5.40 -52.02 3.13
CA ASN A 3 -5.11 -50.60 3.08
C ASN A 3 -6.29 -49.85 3.71
N VAL A 4 -6.03 -49.19 4.83
CA VAL A 4 -6.96 -48.23 5.43
C VAL A 4 -6.64 -46.91 4.74
N GLU A 5 -7.49 -46.51 3.78
CA GLU A 5 -7.47 -45.15 3.27
C GLU A 5 -7.89 -44.20 4.39
N ASP A 6 -7.02 -43.24 4.67
CA ASP A 6 -7.23 -42.19 5.66
C ASP A 6 -8.31 -41.21 5.13
N PRO A 7 -9.49 -41.11 5.77
CA PRO A 7 -10.57 -40.24 5.32
C PRO A 7 -10.28 -38.75 5.55
N PHE A 8 -9.10 -38.40 6.07
CA PHE A 8 -8.66 -37.01 6.27
C PHE A 8 -7.56 -36.57 5.29
N SER A 9 -7.30 -37.33 4.23
CA SER A 9 -6.37 -36.98 3.15
C SER A 9 -6.93 -35.93 2.16
N ASP A 10 -7.76 -34.99 2.60
CA ASP A 10 -8.20 -33.89 1.76
C ASP A 10 -7.17 -32.75 1.78
N LYS A 11 -6.37 -32.74 0.72
CA LYS A 11 -5.67 -31.58 0.19
C LYS A 11 -6.67 -30.53 -0.30
N GLN A 12 -7.46 -29.92 0.58
CA GLN A 12 -8.24 -28.72 0.28
C GLN A 12 -8.31 -27.82 1.51
N GLY A 13 -7.16 -27.22 1.85
CA GLY A 13 -7.07 -26.12 2.80
C GLY A 13 -7.56 -24.80 2.23
N THR A 14 -8.68 -24.77 1.49
CA THR A 14 -9.43 -23.53 1.28
C THR A 14 -10.30 -23.37 2.51
N THR A 15 -9.80 -22.58 3.44
CA THR A 15 -10.43 -22.38 4.75
C THR A 15 -11.89 -21.97 4.57
N LEU A 16 -12.80 -22.55 5.37
CA LEU A 16 -14.23 -22.15 5.43
C LEU A 16 -14.44 -20.63 5.48
N LEU A 17 -13.45 -19.88 5.98
CA LEU A 17 -13.42 -18.42 6.01
C LEU A 17 -13.33 -17.78 4.61
N GLU A 18 -12.61 -18.37 3.65
CA GLU A 18 -12.55 -17.91 2.26
C GLU A 18 -13.88 -18.12 1.54
N GLY A 19 -14.57 -19.23 1.82
CA GLY A 19 -15.92 -19.50 1.30
C GLY A 19 -16.96 -18.50 1.81
N ILE A 20 -16.92 -18.20 3.11
CA ILE A 20 -17.85 -17.25 3.74
C ILE A 20 -17.58 -15.81 3.27
N ALA A 21 -16.31 -15.42 3.05
CA ALA A 21 -15.98 -14.10 2.49
C ALA A 21 -16.44 -13.95 1.02
N LYS A 22 -16.41 -15.05 0.25
CA LYS A 22 -16.89 -15.10 -1.14
C LYS A 22 -18.42 -15.01 -1.23
N GLU A 23 -19.15 -15.67 -0.32
CA GLU A 23 -20.61 -15.60 -0.27
C GLU A 23 -21.15 -14.28 0.29
N LEU A 24 -20.46 -13.67 1.27
CA LEU A 24 -20.92 -12.41 1.89
C LEU A 24 -20.63 -11.16 1.06
N SER A 25 -19.68 -11.21 0.11
CA SER A 25 -19.36 -10.06 -0.73
C SER A 25 -20.11 -10.06 -2.06
N GLY A 26 -20.51 -11.23 -2.60
CA GLY A 26 -21.12 -11.30 -3.93
C GLY A 26 -20.22 -10.76 -5.05
N VAL A 27 -18.94 -10.51 -4.75
CA VAL A 27 -17.96 -9.95 -5.66
C VAL A 27 -17.11 -11.10 -6.20
N ASP A 28 -17.20 -11.31 -7.50
CA ASP A 28 -16.29 -12.22 -8.19
C ASP A 28 -14.86 -11.67 -8.05
N THR A 29 -13.91 -12.50 -7.63
CA THR A 29 -12.52 -12.06 -7.41
C THR A 29 -11.84 -11.58 -8.68
N ASP A 30 -12.40 -11.94 -9.84
CA ASP A 30 -11.97 -11.49 -11.16
C ASP A 30 -12.75 -10.27 -11.68
N ASP A 31 -13.80 -9.82 -10.97
CA ASP A 31 -14.56 -8.61 -11.29
C ASP A 31 -13.91 -7.36 -10.69
N PHE A 32 -12.77 -7.01 -11.28
CA PHE A 32 -12.05 -5.78 -10.93
C PHE A 32 -12.93 -4.52 -11.08
N THR A 33 -13.78 -4.47 -12.10
CA THR A 33 -14.65 -3.33 -12.40
C THR A 33 -15.73 -3.13 -11.34
N GLY A 34 -16.38 -4.20 -10.90
CA GLY A 34 -17.35 -4.17 -9.80
C GLY A 34 -16.72 -3.76 -8.49
N MET A 35 -15.50 -4.24 -8.19
CA MET A 35 -14.75 -3.80 -7.00
C MET A 35 -14.45 -2.30 -7.02
N VAL A 36 -13.97 -1.77 -8.16
CA VAL A 36 -13.69 -0.33 -8.31
C VAL A 36 -14.96 0.48 -8.11
N ARG A 37 -16.07 0.06 -8.74
CA ARG A 37 -17.36 0.73 -8.63
C ARG A 37 -17.87 0.75 -7.19
N ARG A 38 -17.85 -0.40 -6.51
CA ARG A 38 -18.33 -0.48 -5.12
C ARG A 38 -17.51 0.37 -4.17
N ILE A 39 -16.19 0.46 -4.38
CA ILE A 39 -15.33 1.37 -3.61
C ILE A 39 -15.74 2.84 -3.84
N ALA A 40 -16.01 3.23 -5.08
CA ALA A 40 -16.46 4.59 -5.39
C ALA A 40 -17.83 4.92 -4.75
N GLU A 41 -18.78 3.98 -4.81
CA GLU A 41 -20.09 4.13 -4.15
C GLU A 41 -19.95 4.29 -2.63
N ILE A 42 -19.09 3.50 -2.00
CA ILE A 42 -18.82 3.62 -0.56
C ILE A 42 -18.18 4.96 -0.23
N ASP A 43 -17.27 5.47 -1.05
CA ASP A 43 -16.65 6.78 -0.85
C ASP A 43 -17.69 7.91 -0.93
N ASP A 44 -18.61 7.83 -1.89
CA ASP A 44 -19.75 8.74 -2.00
C ASP A 44 -20.69 8.66 -0.78
N GLU A 45 -21.00 7.44 -0.31
CA GLU A 45 -21.86 7.24 0.87
C GLU A 45 -21.20 7.74 2.16
N LEU A 46 -19.91 7.46 2.36
CA LEU A 46 -19.13 7.94 3.49
C LEU A 46 -19.07 9.47 3.53
N SER A 47 -18.87 10.11 2.38
CA SER A 47 -18.87 11.57 2.27
C SER A 47 -20.20 12.22 2.67
N ARG A 48 -21.32 11.50 2.47
CA ARG A 48 -22.68 12.00 2.73
C ARG A 48 -23.19 11.70 4.13
N ARG A 49 -22.83 10.54 4.71
CA ARG A 49 -23.48 10.01 5.91
C ARG A 49 -22.53 9.68 7.07
N GLY A 50 -21.22 9.57 6.82
CA GLY A 50 -20.20 9.37 7.86
C GLY A 50 -20.39 8.12 8.75
N ILE A 51 -20.77 6.98 8.16
CA ILE A 51 -21.11 5.76 8.93
C ILE A 51 -19.95 4.75 8.94
N ASP A 52 -19.57 4.30 10.14
CA ASP A 52 -18.42 3.42 10.44
C ASP A 52 -18.41 2.01 9.77
N PRO A 53 -19.54 1.30 9.56
CA PRO A 53 -19.55 -0.03 8.96
C PRO A 53 -19.00 -0.08 7.53
N LEU A 54 -19.20 1.00 6.77
CA LEU A 54 -18.76 1.13 5.38
C LEU A 54 -17.24 1.26 5.26
N VAL A 55 -16.56 1.78 6.30
CA VAL A 55 -15.09 1.87 6.34
C VAL A 55 -14.46 0.49 6.29
N LYS A 56 -15.00 -0.45 7.08
CA LYS A 56 -14.50 -1.83 7.11
C LYS A 56 -14.75 -2.55 5.79
N GLU A 57 -15.92 -2.37 5.18
CA GLU A 57 -16.23 -2.93 3.85
C GLU A 57 -15.26 -2.40 2.80
N LYS A 58 -15.03 -1.08 2.77
CA LYS A 58 -14.06 -0.43 1.89
C LYS A 58 -12.65 -1.00 2.05
N ASP A 59 -12.18 -1.18 3.28
CA ASP A 59 -10.84 -1.72 3.53
C ASP A 59 -10.70 -3.17 3.05
N MET A 60 -11.74 -3.99 3.24
CA MET A 60 -11.77 -5.36 2.72
C MET A 60 -11.76 -5.38 1.18
N LEU A 61 -12.57 -4.54 0.54
CA LEU A 61 -12.61 -4.43 -0.93
C LEU A 61 -11.28 -3.92 -1.50
N ARG A 62 -10.66 -2.92 -0.87
CA ARG A 62 -9.35 -2.42 -1.29
C ARG A 62 -8.27 -3.47 -1.18
N LYS A 63 -8.30 -4.30 -0.13
CA LYS A 63 -7.36 -5.40 0.04
C LYS A 63 -7.58 -6.46 -1.04
N ALA A 64 -8.82 -6.91 -1.24
CA ALA A 64 -9.18 -7.89 -2.27
C ALA A 64 -8.78 -7.41 -3.68
N LEU A 65 -9.12 -6.17 -4.02
CA LEU A 65 -8.77 -5.56 -5.31
C LEU A 65 -7.25 -5.49 -5.51
N LYS A 66 -6.50 -5.07 -4.48
CA LYS A 66 -5.04 -5.03 -4.54
C LYS A 66 -4.45 -6.43 -4.76
N ASP A 67 -4.90 -7.42 -4.01
CA ASP A 67 -4.38 -8.79 -4.06
C ASP A 67 -4.72 -9.45 -5.41
N ALA A 68 -5.93 -9.23 -5.93
CA ALA A 68 -6.34 -9.67 -7.26
C ALA A 68 -5.51 -9.01 -8.37
N MET A 69 -5.26 -7.69 -8.29
CA MET A 69 -4.46 -6.95 -9.28
C MET A 69 -3.01 -7.41 -9.29
N LEU A 70 -2.43 -7.65 -8.10
CA LEU A 70 -1.06 -8.18 -7.97
C LEU A 70 -0.96 -9.60 -8.54
N SER A 71 -1.93 -10.47 -8.22
CA SER A 71 -1.94 -11.87 -8.70
C SER A 71 -2.10 -11.97 -10.21
N ASN A 72 -2.86 -11.04 -10.81
CA ASN A 72 -3.08 -10.95 -12.25
C ASN A 72 -2.08 -10.04 -12.98
N ASN A 73 -1.07 -9.51 -12.28
CA ASN A 73 -0.06 -8.58 -12.80
C ASN A 73 -0.66 -7.37 -13.56
N LYS A 74 -1.80 -6.85 -13.08
CA LYS A 74 -2.46 -5.66 -13.62
C LYS A 74 -2.06 -4.45 -12.80
N ASP A 75 -1.38 -3.48 -13.41
CA ASP A 75 -1.02 -2.23 -12.73
C ASP A 75 -2.15 -1.19 -12.73
N MET A 76 -3.14 -1.35 -13.62
CA MET A 76 -4.27 -0.43 -13.76
C MET A 76 -5.54 -1.19 -14.15
N VAL A 77 -6.67 -0.80 -13.57
CA VAL A 77 -8.02 -1.19 -14.00
C VAL A 77 -8.92 0.04 -14.02
N PHE A 78 -9.77 0.12 -15.04
CA PHE A 78 -10.75 1.19 -15.21
C PHE A 78 -12.17 0.63 -15.18
N ASP A 79 -13.08 1.35 -14.51
CA ASP A 79 -14.52 1.12 -14.60
C ASP A 79 -15.19 2.29 -15.35
N GLU A 80 -15.74 2.00 -16.53
CA GLU A 80 -16.36 3.01 -17.38
C GLU A 80 -17.64 3.60 -16.78
N LEU A 81 -18.36 2.81 -15.98
CA LEU A 81 -19.66 3.18 -15.43
C LEU A 81 -19.55 4.17 -14.27
N SER A 82 -18.59 3.98 -13.37
CA SER A 82 -18.31 4.93 -12.29
C SER A 82 -17.30 6.02 -12.68
N ASN A 83 -16.64 5.91 -13.83
CA ASN A 83 -15.53 6.78 -14.25
C ASN A 83 -14.40 6.83 -13.21
N HIS A 84 -14.10 5.69 -12.58
CA HIS A 84 -13.03 5.54 -11.61
C HIS A 84 -11.96 4.58 -12.11
N GLU A 85 -10.72 4.83 -11.69
CA GLU A 85 -9.58 3.96 -11.96
C GLU A 85 -8.93 3.47 -10.66
N ALA A 86 -8.54 2.21 -10.67
CA ALA A 86 -7.64 1.61 -9.70
C ALA A 86 -6.23 1.50 -10.29
N VAL A 87 -5.25 2.07 -9.58
CA VAL A 87 -3.85 2.09 -9.99
C VAL A 87 -2.96 1.54 -8.88
N LEU A 88 -2.13 0.56 -9.22
CA LEU A 88 -1.04 0.10 -8.36
C LEU A 88 0.21 0.95 -8.62
N GLN A 89 0.52 1.85 -7.69
CA GLN A 89 1.72 2.68 -7.78
C GLN A 89 2.81 2.13 -6.85
N GLN A 90 4.00 1.96 -7.41
CA GLN A 90 5.20 1.58 -6.65
C GLN A 90 5.54 2.68 -5.65
N ARG A 91 5.40 2.40 -4.36
CA ARG A 91 5.92 3.34 -3.34
C ARG A 91 7.44 3.28 -3.34
N SER A 92 8.05 4.39 -2.96
CA SER A 92 9.46 4.44 -2.58
C SER A 92 9.55 4.71 -1.09
N SER A 93 10.50 4.08 -0.42
CA SER A 93 10.85 4.39 0.95
C SER A 93 12.34 4.67 1.03
N ASP A 94 12.72 5.60 1.91
CA ASP A 94 14.12 5.93 2.16
C ASP A 94 14.72 4.88 3.10
N SER A 95 15.83 4.28 2.70
CA SER A 95 16.64 3.38 3.53
C SER A 95 17.86 4.14 4.01
N TRP A 96 18.03 4.22 5.33
CA TRP A 96 19.10 5.00 5.95
C TRP A 96 20.25 4.10 6.41
N ASP A 97 21.48 4.52 6.11
CA ASP A 97 22.72 3.93 6.63
C ASP A 97 23.23 4.84 7.77
N VAL A 98 22.99 4.40 9.00
CA VAL A 98 23.18 5.21 10.21
C VAL A 98 24.66 5.50 10.45
N ASP A 99 25.55 4.57 10.11
CA ASP A 99 26.98 4.72 10.31
C ASP A 99 27.55 5.78 9.36
N LYS A 100 27.18 5.71 8.07
CA LYS A 100 27.56 6.74 7.11
C LYS A 100 26.91 8.08 7.43
N PHE A 101 25.65 8.07 7.86
CA PHE A 101 24.95 9.26 8.30
C PHE A 101 25.68 9.92 9.47
N MET A 102 26.07 9.16 10.50
CA MET A 102 26.83 9.66 11.65
C MET A 102 28.15 10.33 11.25
N ILE A 103 28.92 9.72 10.35
CA ILE A 103 30.21 10.25 9.90
C ILE A 103 30.04 11.61 9.22
N MET A 104 28.93 11.81 8.49
CA MET A 104 28.65 13.07 7.80
C MET A 104 28.22 14.21 8.73
N LEU A 105 27.63 13.88 9.88
CA LEU A 105 27.06 14.87 10.78
C LEU A 105 28.09 15.42 11.77
N SER A 106 28.02 16.73 12.01
CA SER A 106 28.66 17.37 13.16
C SER A 106 28.06 16.87 14.49
N PRO A 107 28.77 16.97 15.63
CA PRO A 107 28.25 16.55 16.93
C PRO A 107 26.87 17.16 17.27
N SER A 108 26.67 18.45 16.97
CA SER A 108 25.39 19.13 17.19
C SER A 108 24.28 18.65 16.27
N GLN A 109 24.59 18.21 15.04
CA GLN A 109 23.60 17.61 14.14
C GLN A 109 23.25 16.17 14.57
N ARG A 110 24.22 15.40 15.09
CA ARG A 110 23.97 14.06 15.63
C ARG A 110 22.94 14.11 16.75
N ASN A 111 23.07 15.04 17.69
CA ASN A 111 22.10 15.22 18.78
C ASN A 111 20.69 15.61 18.30
N ARG A 112 20.56 16.21 17.11
CA ARG A 112 19.27 16.61 16.54
C ARG A 112 18.59 15.48 15.76
N TYR A 113 19.37 14.65 15.06
CA TYR A 113 18.83 13.69 14.10
C TYR A 113 18.92 12.23 14.54
N ILE A 114 19.73 11.94 15.57
CA ILE A 114 19.93 10.58 16.11
C ILE A 114 19.27 10.51 17.47
N VAL A 115 18.26 9.66 17.61
CA VAL A 115 17.52 9.49 18.87
C VAL A 115 18.30 8.59 19.81
N THR A 116 18.71 7.44 19.30
CA THR A 116 19.48 6.42 20.03
C THR A 116 20.17 5.56 19.00
N THR A 117 21.50 5.46 18.93
CA THR A 117 22.16 4.61 17.92
C THR A 117 21.64 3.17 18.00
N PRO A 118 21.11 2.56 16.91
CA PRO A 118 21.13 2.98 15.50
C PRO A 118 19.83 3.66 14.96
N SER A 119 18.92 4.10 15.82
CA SER A 119 17.68 4.79 15.48
C SER A 119 17.88 6.26 15.08
N LEU A 120 17.21 6.66 14.00
CA LEU A 120 17.20 8.00 13.43
C LEU A 120 15.81 8.62 13.54
N SER A 121 15.74 9.94 13.70
CA SER A 121 14.48 10.68 13.61
C SER A 121 14.24 11.12 12.17
N GLU A 122 13.51 10.32 11.39
CA GLU A 122 13.18 10.67 9.99
C GLU A 122 12.44 12.01 9.86
N SER A 123 11.57 12.35 10.82
CA SER A 123 10.86 13.63 10.81
C SER A 123 11.83 14.79 10.95
N ALA A 124 12.73 14.73 11.94
CA ALA A 124 13.75 15.74 12.15
C ALA A 124 14.69 15.85 10.94
N ILE A 125 15.06 14.73 10.31
CA ILE A 125 15.90 14.72 9.11
C ILE A 125 15.17 15.39 7.93
N LYS A 126 13.88 15.08 7.71
CA LYS A 126 13.07 15.71 6.67
C LYS A 126 12.96 17.22 6.88
N ASP A 127 12.78 17.66 8.11
CA ASP A 127 12.75 19.07 8.46
C ASP A 127 14.13 19.74 8.27
N GLY A 128 15.21 19.04 8.65
CA GLY A 128 16.58 19.48 8.42
C GLY A 128 16.91 19.65 6.94
N ILE A 129 16.42 18.75 6.08
CA ILE A 129 16.54 18.86 4.61
C ILE A 129 15.73 20.06 4.10
N LYS A 130 14.49 20.23 4.56
CA LYS A 130 13.61 21.32 4.13
C LYS A 130 14.18 22.70 4.48
N ASN A 131 14.83 22.81 5.64
CA ASN A 131 15.40 24.05 6.14
C ASN A 131 16.87 24.27 5.69
N GLY A 132 17.44 23.34 4.92
CA GLY A 132 18.80 23.45 4.39
C GLY A 132 19.92 23.12 5.38
N ASP A 133 19.62 22.60 6.57
CA ASP A 133 20.64 22.10 7.52
C ASP A 133 21.29 20.80 7.03
N LEU A 134 20.58 20.03 6.21
CA LEU A 134 21.06 18.83 5.51
C LEU A 134 20.81 18.94 4.01
N SER A 135 21.75 18.47 3.20
CA SER A 135 21.54 18.33 1.75
C SER A 135 21.17 16.89 1.41
N ARG A 136 19.97 16.67 0.87
CA ARG A 136 19.54 15.34 0.41
C ARG A 136 20.48 14.77 -0.65
N ALA A 137 20.94 15.60 -1.58
CA ALA A 137 21.84 15.19 -2.65
C ALA A 137 23.19 14.68 -2.09
N GLU A 138 23.73 15.33 -1.05
CA GLU A 138 24.96 14.88 -0.42
C GLU A 138 24.78 13.57 0.35
N LEU A 139 23.64 13.42 1.04
CA LEU A 139 23.29 12.19 1.75
C LEU A 139 23.14 11.01 0.77
N GLU A 140 22.52 11.23 -0.39
CA GLU A 140 22.39 10.22 -1.45
C GLU A 140 23.76 9.91 -2.07
N ALA A 141 24.57 10.93 -2.39
CA ALA A 141 25.89 10.76 -3.01
C ALA A 141 26.87 9.97 -2.14
N LYS A 142 26.81 10.14 -0.81
CA LYS A 142 27.64 9.38 0.13
C LYS A 142 26.99 8.06 0.58
N GLY A 143 25.81 7.73 0.05
CA GLY A 143 25.10 6.49 0.35
C GLY A 143 24.55 6.40 1.77
N ALA A 144 24.36 7.54 2.45
CA ALA A 144 23.70 7.60 3.76
C ALA A 144 22.17 7.43 3.64
N VAL A 145 21.60 7.73 2.47
CA VAL A 145 20.21 7.44 2.14
C VAL A 145 20.10 6.88 0.73
N VAL A 146 19.29 5.83 0.58
CA VAL A 146 18.98 5.21 -0.71
C VAL A 146 17.48 5.02 -0.82
N LYS A 147 16.88 5.45 -1.94
CA LYS A 147 15.48 5.13 -2.24
C LYS A 147 15.38 3.65 -2.61
N LYS A 148 14.63 2.90 -1.81
CA LYS A 148 14.27 1.52 -2.13
C LYS A 148 12.85 1.46 -2.69
N PRO A 149 12.59 0.60 -3.69
CA PRO A 149 11.22 0.28 -4.06
C PRO A 149 10.54 -0.39 -2.86
N GLY A 150 9.45 0.23 -2.38
CA GLY A 150 8.62 -0.29 -1.30
C GLY A 150 7.56 -1.28 -1.80
N ALA A 151 6.45 -1.41 -1.08
CA ALA A 151 5.30 -2.15 -1.57
C ALA A 151 4.51 -1.31 -2.60
N LYS A 152 3.94 -1.96 -3.62
CA LYS A 152 2.92 -1.32 -4.46
C LYS A 152 1.71 -0.97 -3.60
N ALA A 153 1.19 0.24 -3.78
CA ALA A 153 -0.01 0.71 -3.11
C ALA A 153 -1.13 0.94 -4.11
N LEU A 154 -2.34 0.54 -3.71
CA LEU A 154 -3.54 0.74 -4.50
C LEU A 154 -4.12 2.13 -4.25
N TYR A 155 -4.36 2.85 -5.34
CA TYR A 155 -5.09 4.10 -5.37
C TYR A 155 -6.35 3.89 -6.20
N VAL A 156 -7.51 4.25 -5.64
CA VAL A 156 -8.78 4.30 -6.38
C VAL A 156 -9.16 5.77 -6.45
N ARG A 157 -9.37 6.29 -7.65
CA ARG A 157 -9.64 7.72 -7.88
C ARG A 157 -10.53 7.93 -9.09
N ALA A 158 -11.31 9.02 -9.06
CA ALA A 158 -12.01 9.49 -10.25
C ALA A 158 -11.01 9.82 -11.35
N ARG A 159 -11.32 9.43 -12.58
CA ARG A 159 -10.50 9.81 -13.73
C ARG A 159 -10.62 11.32 -13.93
N LYS A 160 -9.48 12.00 -14.04
CA LYS A 160 -9.48 13.36 -14.57
C LYS A 160 -9.89 13.26 -16.04
N GLN A 161 -10.97 13.91 -16.44
CA GLN A 161 -11.18 14.19 -17.86
C GLN A 161 -9.94 14.95 -18.33
N GLU A 162 -9.25 14.39 -19.32
CA GLU A 162 -8.33 15.19 -20.12
C GLU A 162 -9.22 16.17 -20.87
N ASP A 163 -9.50 17.33 -20.25
CA ASP A 163 -9.95 18.49 -20.99
C ASP A 163 -8.79 18.84 -21.95
N ASP A 164 -9.03 18.60 -23.23
CA ASP A 164 -8.28 18.94 -24.44
C ASP A 164 -7.00 19.78 -24.24
N ALA A 165 -5.86 19.19 -24.59
CA ALA A 165 -4.63 19.91 -24.92
C ALA A 165 -4.56 20.22 -26.42
#